data_AF-A0A941IUI3-F1
#
_entry.id   AF-A0A941IUI3-F1
#
_cell.length_a   1.000
_cell.length_b   1.000
_cell.length_c   1.000
_cell.angle_alpha   90.00
_cell.angle_beta   90.00
_cell.angle_gamma   90.00
#
_symmetry.space_group_name_H-M   'P 1'
#
loop_
_entity.id
_entity.type
_entity.pdbx_description
1 polymer ?
#
loop_
_entity_poly.entity_id
_entity_poly.type
_entity_poly.pdbx_seq_one_letter_code
_entity_poly.pdbx_strand_id
1 'polypeptide(L)'
;MDFKLAVVQGPDPAEVFAGLVQWLGDEEELRGALRTESAPIEPGHLGFLADTLVVMLGGGAAVGAVIGSLRGFFSRPQHRDALMVFERPDGQQLEFGAGQIDHAEAFLRRALEQQE
;
A
#
# COMPACT_ATOMS: atom_id res chain seq x y z
N MET A 1 2.37 8.39 11.44
CA MET A 1 3.44 8.08 10.49
C MET A 1 2.82 7.88 9.11
N ASP A 2 3.36 8.50 8.07
CA ASP A 2 2.94 8.24 6.69
C ASP A 2 3.74 7.08 6.09
N PHE A 3 3.10 6.35 5.18
CA PHE A 3 3.73 5.33 4.36
C PHE A 3 3.25 5.49 2.94
N LYS A 4 4.11 5.14 2.01
CA LYS A 4 3.79 5.08 0.60
C LYS A 4 3.42 3.66 0.22
N LEU A 5 2.35 3.51 -0.54
CA LEU A 5 1.90 2.25 -1.12
C LEU A 5 1.86 2.40 -2.64
N ALA A 6 2.55 1.51 -3.34
CA ALA A 6 2.56 1.50 -4.80
C ALA A 6 2.26 0.11 -5.34
N VAL A 7 1.77 0.07 -6.57
CA VAL A 7 1.59 -1.16 -7.34
C VAL A 7 2.79 -1.30 -8.29
N VAL A 8 3.51 -2.41 -8.18
CA VAL A 8 4.74 -2.67 -8.95
C VAL A 8 4.57 -3.77 -10.00
N GLN A 9 3.54 -4.60 -9.85
CA GLN A 9 3.19 -5.60 -10.86
C GLN A 9 1.68 -5.84 -10.91
N GLY A 10 1.16 -6.04 -12.11
CA GLY A 10 -0.23 -6.39 -12.39
C GLY A 10 -0.48 -6.42 -13.91
N PRO A 11 -1.63 -6.95 -14.37
CA PRO A 11 -1.98 -7.00 -15.79
C PRO A 11 -2.08 -5.60 -16.42
N ASP A 12 -2.61 -4.63 -15.66
CA ASP A 12 -2.51 -3.19 -15.94
C ASP A 12 -2.25 -2.47 -14.61
N PRO A 13 -0.99 -2.10 -14.31
CA PRO A 13 -0.66 -1.50 -13.03
C PRO A 13 -1.44 -0.21 -12.75
N ALA A 14 -1.69 0.63 -13.75
CA ALA A 14 -2.40 1.90 -13.59
C ALA A 14 -3.87 1.68 -13.22
N GLU A 15 -4.54 0.73 -13.88
CA GLU A 15 -5.90 0.32 -13.54
C GLU A 15 -5.96 -0.29 -12.14
N VAL A 16 -4.99 -1.14 -11.79
CA VAL A 16 -4.89 -1.75 -10.45
C VAL A 16 -4.70 -0.66 -9.39
N PHE A 17 -3.87 0.35 -9.66
CA PHE A 17 -3.64 1.47 -8.75
C PHE A 17 -4.90 2.34 -8.60
N ALA A 18 -5.56 2.71 -9.69
CA ALA A 18 -6.81 3.47 -9.63
C ALA A 18 -7.91 2.71 -8.87
N GLY A 19 -8.03 1.41 -9.12
CA GLY A 19 -8.95 0.52 -8.40
C GLY A 19 -8.59 0.37 -6.92
N LEU A 20 -7.30 0.41 -6.56
CA LEU A 20 -6.82 0.38 -5.18
C LEU A 20 -7.14 1.68 -4.44
N VAL A 21 -6.91 2.84 -5.07
CA VAL A 21 -7.24 4.15 -4.50
C VAL A 21 -8.73 4.26 -4.21
N GLN A 22 -9.56 3.83 -5.16
CA GLN A 22 -11.01 3.79 -4.95
C GLN A 22 -11.39 2.84 -3.80
N TRP A 23 -10.84 1.62 -3.81
CA TRP A 23 -11.13 0.59 -2.82
C TRP A 23 -10.78 1.01 -1.39
N LEU A 24 -9.58 1.54 -1.18
CA LEU A 24 -9.16 2.05 0.13
C LEU A 24 -9.92 3.32 0.51
N GLY A 25 -10.33 4.12 -0.47
CA GLY A 25 -11.14 5.33 -0.25
C GLY A 25 -12.56 5.05 0.24
N ASP A 26 -13.10 3.87 -0.03
CA ASP A 26 -14.40 3.42 0.48
C ASP A 26 -14.34 2.98 1.96
N GLU A 27 -13.14 2.78 2.53
CA GLU A 27 -12.97 2.44 3.94
C GLU A 27 -13.15 3.66 4.84
N GLU A 28 -14.14 3.61 5.73
CA GLU A 28 -14.45 4.74 6.63
C GLU A 28 -13.29 5.11 7.55
N GLU A 29 -12.53 4.11 7.99
CA GLU A 29 -11.36 4.27 8.86
C GLU A 29 -10.17 4.94 8.15
N LEU A 30 -10.14 4.92 6.82
CA LEU A 30 -9.08 5.53 6.00
C LEU A 30 -9.51 6.86 5.39
N ARG A 31 -10.76 7.29 5.62
CA ARG A 31 -11.29 8.53 5.08
C ARG A 31 -10.45 9.72 5.55
N GLY A 32 -9.88 10.46 4.59
CA GLY A 32 -9.00 11.60 4.88
C GLY A 32 -7.55 11.25 5.25
N ALA A 33 -7.22 9.95 5.36
CA ALA A 33 -5.86 9.46 5.59
C ALA A 33 -5.13 9.10 4.28
N LEU A 34 -5.82 9.17 3.14
CA LEU A 34 -5.31 8.80 1.83
C LEU A 34 -4.98 10.03 1.00
N ARG A 35 -3.79 10.05 0.39
CA ARG A 35 -3.37 11.06 -0.57
C ARG A 35 -2.61 10.42 -1.71
N THR A 36 -3.02 10.67 -2.94
CA THR A 36 -2.27 10.24 -4.13
C THR A 36 -1.11 11.21 -4.40
N GLU A 37 0.07 10.67 -4.67
CA GLU A 37 1.23 11.41 -5.12
C GLU A 37 1.79 10.77 -6.39
N SER A 38 1.99 11.58 -7.42
CA SER A 38 2.71 11.15 -8.62
C SER A 38 4.21 11.39 -8.40
N ALA A 39 4.97 10.31 -8.19
CA ALA A 39 6.42 10.33 -8.06
C ALA A 39 7.08 10.00 -9.42
N PRO A 40 8.16 10.69 -9.82
CA PRO A 40 8.94 10.31 -10.98
C PRO A 40 9.60 8.94 -10.75
N ILE A 41 9.51 8.05 -11.74
CA ILE A 41 10.13 6.71 -11.70
C ILE A 41 11.65 6.89 -11.62
N GLU A 42 12.27 6.50 -10.50
CA GLU A 42 13.72 6.51 -10.38
C GLU A 42 14.35 5.33 -11.13
N PRO A 43 15.44 5.53 -11.90
CA PRO A 43 16.08 4.47 -12.65
C PRO A 43 16.71 3.44 -11.70
N GLY A 44 16.11 2.25 -11.64
CA GLY A 44 16.55 1.15 -10.76
C GLY A 44 15.39 0.43 -10.07
N HIS A 45 14.24 1.10 -9.93
CA HIS A 45 12.99 0.47 -9.52
C HIS A 45 12.33 -0.20 -10.72
N LEU A 46 12.50 -1.51 -10.83
CA LEU A 46 11.82 -2.32 -11.84
C LEU A 46 10.29 -2.16 -11.67
N GLY A 47 9.62 -1.55 -12.65
CA GLY A 47 8.16 -1.61 -12.78
C GLY A 47 7.32 -0.72 -11.86
N PHE A 48 7.91 0.26 -11.16
CA PHE A 48 7.11 1.22 -10.38
C PHE A 48 6.22 2.04 -11.33
N LEU A 49 4.92 2.08 -11.07
CA LEU A 49 4.08 3.15 -11.60
C LEU A 49 4.57 4.49 -11.07
N ALA A 50 4.40 5.54 -11.87
CA ALA A 50 4.65 6.90 -11.41
C ALA A 50 3.70 7.33 -10.27
N ASP A 51 2.68 6.55 -9.92
CA ASP A 51 1.69 6.92 -8.91
C ASP A 51 1.82 6.07 -7.64
N THR A 52 1.80 6.75 -6.51
CA THR A 52 1.92 6.20 -5.17
C THR A 52 0.79 6.73 -4.31
N LEU A 53 0.27 5.89 -3.42
CA LEU A 53 -0.73 6.26 -2.44
C LEU A 53 -0.06 6.46 -1.09
N VAL A 54 -0.06 7.69 -0.60
CA VAL A 54 0.35 8.01 0.76
C VAL A 54 -0.79 7.69 1.71
N VAL A 55 -0.49 6.88 2.71
CA VAL A 55 -1.41 6.46 3.76
C VAL A 55 -0.91 6.98 5.10
N MET A 56 -1.70 7.84 5.73
CA MET A 56 -1.41 8.38 7.06
C MET A 56 -1.87 7.41 8.15
N LEU A 57 -0.94 6.67 8.74
CA LEU A 57 -1.22 5.75 9.83
C LEU A 57 -1.01 6.47 11.17
N GLY A 58 -2.11 6.85 11.81
CA GLY A 58 -2.12 7.52 13.12
C GLY A 58 -2.07 6.59 14.33
N GLY A 59 -2.16 5.26 14.14
CA GLY A 59 -2.15 4.27 15.21
C GLY A 59 -2.52 2.86 14.73
N GLY A 60 -2.56 1.89 15.65
CA GLY A 60 -2.76 0.47 15.34
C GLY A 60 -4.10 0.12 14.67
N ALA A 61 -5.16 0.91 14.90
CA ALA A 61 -6.45 0.74 14.23
C ALA A 61 -6.37 1.00 12.72
N ALA A 62 -5.62 2.03 12.30
CA ALA A 62 -5.44 2.35 10.89
C ALA A 62 -4.68 1.25 10.14
N VAL A 63 -3.71 0.58 10.79
CA VAL A 63 -3.02 -0.59 10.21
C VAL A 63 -4.01 -1.72 9.95
N GLY A 64 -4.89 -2.01 10.92
CA GLY A 64 -5.92 -3.04 10.77
C GLY A 64 -6.84 -2.78 9.58
N ALA A 65 -7.32 -1.54 9.43
CA ALA A 65 -8.16 -1.13 8.31
C ALA A 65 -7.46 -1.30 6.95
N VAL A 66 -6.22 -0.82 6.81
CA VAL A 66 -5.44 -0.98 5.57
C VAL A 66 -5.26 -2.46 5.23
N ILE A 67 -4.81 -3.28 6.19
CA ILE A 67 -4.54 -4.70 5.95
C ILE A 67 -5.83 -5.47 5.65
N GLY A 68 -6.91 -5.19 6.38
CA GLY A 68 -8.22 -5.79 6.14
C GLY A 68 -8.74 -5.47 4.74
N SER A 69 -8.67 -4.21 4.35
CA SER A 69 -9.11 -3.77 3.02
C SER A 69 -8.25 -4.35 1.92
N LEU A 70 -6.92 -4.40 2.09
CA LEU A 70 -6.00 -5.04 1.13
C LEU A 70 -6.26 -6.54 0.99
N ARG A 71 -6.58 -7.26 2.06
CA ARG A 71 -7.01 -8.66 1.97
C ARG A 71 -8.28 -8.79 1.10
N GLY A 72 -9.23 -7.88 1.25
CA GLY A 72 -10.41 -7.81 0.39
C GLY A 72 -10.06 -7.53 -1.07
N PHE A 73 -9.13 -6.59 -1.30
CA PHE A 73 -8.63 -6.24 -2.63
C PHE A 73 -8.00 -7.45 -3.35
N PHE A 74 -7.08 -8.15 -2.68
CA PHE A 74 -6.40 -9.34 -3.20
C PHE A 74 -7.31 -10.56 -3.38
N SER A 75 -8.43 -10.60 -2.66
CA SER A 75 -9.43 -11.67 -2.81
C SER A 75 -10.14 -11.62 -4.17
N ARG A 76 -10.04 -10.49 -4.89
CA ARG A 76 -10.59 -10.36 -6.25
C ARG A 76 -9.68 -11.07 -7.26
N PRO A 77 -10.22 -11.91 -8.17
CA PRO A 77 -9.41 -12.68 -9.13
C PRO A 77 -8.44 -11.84 -9.96
N GLN A 78 -8.88 -10.65 -10.36
CA GLN A 78 -8.13 -9.71 -11.18
C GLN A 78 -6.93 -9.04 -10.47
N HIS A 79 -6.84 -9.15 -9.14
CA HIS A 79 -5.79 -8.50 -8.33
C HIS A 79 -4.95 -9.49 -7.53
N ARG A 80 -5.23 -10.80 -7.64
CA ARG A 80 -4.59 -11.84 -6.84
C ARG A 80 -3.07 -11.93 -7.07
N ASP A 81 -2.65 -11.64 -8.30
CA ASP A 81 -1.24 -11.68 -8.72
C ASP A 81 -0.58 -10.29 -8.70
N ALA A 82 -1.25 -9.27 -8.13
CA ALA A 82 -0.64 -7.95 -8.01
C ALA A 82 0.49 -7.98 -6.96
N LEU A 83 1.59 -7.30 -7.27
CA LEU A 83 2.63 -7.01 -6.29
C LEU A 83 2.58 -5.53 -5.93
N MET A 84 2.74 -5.27 -4.65
CA MET A 84 2.71 -3.95 -4.06
C MET A 84 3.96 -3.72 -3.23
N VAL A 85 4.31 -2.45 -3.04
CA VAL A 85 5.42 -2.04 -2.19
C VAL A 85 4.91 -1.07 -1.14
N PHE A 86 5.21 -1.35 0.13
CA PHE A 86 5.17 -0.37 1.19
C PHE A 86 6.54 0.29 1.34
N GLU A 87 6.59 1.61 1.30
CA GLU A 87 7.77 2.41 1.60
C GLU A 87 7.54 3.27 2.83
N ARG A 88 8.55 3.30 3.69
CA ARG A 88 8.62 4.16 4.87
C ARG A 88 9.35 5.46 4.57
N PRO A 89 9.10 6.53 5.35
CA PRO A 89 9.86 7.78 5.26
C PRO A 89 11.36 7.62 5.53
N ASP A 90 11.76 6.55 6.24
CA ASP A 90 13.17 6.20 6.49
C ASP A 90 13.84 5.48 5.31
N GLY A 91 13.10 5.26 4.20
CA GLY A 91 13.57 4.58 3.00
C GLY A 91 13.48 3.06 3.06
N GLN A 92 13.01 2.47 4.16
CA GLN A 92 12.77 1.01 4.19
C GLN A 92 11.56 0.66 3.34
N GLN A 93 11.73 -0.35 2.49
CA GLN A 93 10.70 -0.84 1.58
C GLN A 93 10.40 -2.31 1.86
N LEU A 94 9.14 -2.70 1.66
CA LEU A 94 8.69 -4.09 1.65
C LEU A 94 7.82 -4.32 0.42
N GLU A 95 8.27 -5.19 -0.48
CA GLU A 95 7.44 -5.75 -1.54
C GLU A 95 6.62 -6.92 -0.99
N PHE A 96 5.33 -6.98 -1.35
CA PHE A 96 4.42 -8.02 -0.93
C PHE A 96 3.31 -8.23 -1.95
N GLY A 97 2.86 -9.48 -2.07
CA GLY A 97 1.61 -9.84 -2.74
C GLY A 97 0.59 -10.42 -1.76
N ALA A 98 -0.49 -10.99 -2.30
CA ALA A 98 -1.57 -11.60 -1.52
C ALA A 98 -1.07 -12.63 -0.47
N GLY A 99 -0.08 -13.44 -0.82
CA GLY A 99 0.50 -14.46 0.07
C GLY A 99 1.41 -13.92 1.17
N GLN A 100 1.73 -12.63 1.16
CA GLN A 100 2.66 -11.99 2.10
C GLN A 100 1.99 -10.85 2.90
N ILE A 101 0.67 -10.78 2.89
CA ILE A 101 -0.08 -9.72 3.58
C ILE A 101 0.23 -9.64 5.09
N ASP A 102 0.51 -10.78 5.74
CA ASP A 102 0.86 -10.81 7.16
C ASP A 102 2.27 -10.24 7.42
N HIS A 103 3.18 -10.36 6.45
CA HIS A 103 4.49 -9.72 6.51
C HIS A 103 4.36 -8.20 6.35
N ALA A 104 3.45 -7.76 5.49
CA ALA A 104 3.10 -6.35 5.36
C ALA A 104 2.50 -5.77 6.64
N GLU A 105 1.60 -6.49 7.29
CA GLU A 105 1.06 -6.09 8.60
C GLU A 105 2.16 -5.95 9.64
N ALA A 106 3.03 -6.96 9.76
CA ALA A 106 4.14 -6.94 10.71
C ALA A 106 5.11 -5.78 10.44
N PHE A 107 5.39 -5.47 9.18
CA PHE A 107 6.23 -4.34 8.78
C PHE A 107 5.64 -2.99 9.20
N LEU A 108 4.34 -2.77 8.97
CA LEU A 108 3.66 -1.54 9.38
C LEU A 108 3.59 -1.41 10.91
N ARG A 109 3.26 -2.49 11.62
CA ARG A 109 3.22 -2.50 13.09
C ARG A 109 4.58 -2.16 13.69
N ARG A 110 5.63 -2.84 13.23
CA ARG A 110 7.01 -2.59 13.69
C ARG A 110 7.46 -1.17 13.41
N ALA A 111 7.01 -0.58 12.31
CA ALA A 111 7.32 0.80 11.98
C ALA A 111 6.65 1.80 12.92
N LEU A 112 5.43 1.53 13.38
CA LEU A 112 4.76 2.33 14.41
C LEU A 112 5.41 2.17 15.79
N GLU A 113 5.78 0.94 16.18
CA GLU A 113 6.42 0.67 17.48
C GLU A 113 7.79 1.36 17.63
N GLN A 114 8.50 1.60 16.53
CA GLN A 114 9.80 2.29 16.54
C GLN A 114 9.68 3.83 16.55
N GLN A 115 8.46 4.37 16.62
CA GLN A 115 8.21 5.81 16.72
C GLN A 115 7.86 6.25 18.15
N GLU A 116 7.67 5.31 19.08
CA GLU A 116 7.45 5.55 20.52
C GLU A 116 8.77 5.52 21.31
#